data_AF-A0A2E9AAA1-F1
#
_entry.id   AF-A0A2E9AAA1-F1
#
_cell.length_a   1.000
_cell.length_b   1.000
_cell.length_c   1.000
_cell.angle_alpha   90.00
_cell.angle_beta   90.00
_cell.angle_gamma   90.00
#
_symmetry.space_group_name_H-M   'P 1'
#
loop_
_entity.id
_entity.type
_entity.pdbx_description
1 polymer ?
#
loop_
_entity_poly.entity_id
_entity_poly.type
_entity_poly.pdbx_seq_one_letter_code
_entity_poly.pdbx_strand_id
1 'polypeptide(L)' 'MKLNFSGKETIDVAPQTLWDKVIDPEILQKVVPGCREMRAVGETEYIMAVDLKVAAV' A
#
# COMPACT_ATOMS: atom_id res chain seq x y z
N MET A 1 -14.35 14.48 4.45
CA MET A 1 -14.95 13.13 4.45
C MET A 1 -14.02 12.22 5.23
N LYS A 2 -14.45 11.62 6.36
CA LYS A 2 -13.60 10.77 7.20
C LYS A 2 -13.91 9.32 6.82
N LEU A 3 -13.07 8.70 5.99
CA LEU A 3 -13.21 7.30 5.64
C LEU A 3 -12.51 6.45 6.71
N ASN A 4 -13.25 5.56 7.35
CA ASN A 4 -12.72 4.55 8.26
C ASN A 4 -12.79 3.20 7.55
N PHE A 5 -11.64 2.69 7.12
CA PHE A 5 -11.54 1.36 6.53
C PHE A 5 -11.00 0.38 7.56
N SER A 6 -11.67 -0.76 7.72
CA SER A 6 -11.17 -1.90 8.49
C SER A 6 -11.43 -3.18 7.71
N GLY A 7 -10.53 -4.14 7.85
CA GLY A 7 -10.58 -5.43 7.17
C GLY A 7 -9.55 -6.38 7.77
N LYS A 8 -9.77 -7.67 7.57
CA LYS A 8 -8.81 -8.71 7.96
C LYS A 8 -8.84 -9.81 6.91
N GLU A 9 -7.66 -10.28 6.55
CA GLU A 9 -7.46 -11.42 5.68
C GLU A 9 -6.35 -12.30 6.24
N THR A 10 -6.42 -13.60 5.98
CA THR A 10 -5.38 -14.55 6.37
C THR A 10 -4.60 -14.93 5.12
N ILE A 11 -3.28 -14.77 5.16
CA ILE A 11 -2.37 -15.17 4.09
C ILE A 11 -1.48 -16.28 4.63
N ASP A 12 -1.46 -17.43 3.95
CA ASP A 12 -0.72 -18.62 4.37
C ASP A 12 0.77 -18.53 4.01
N VAL A 13 1.48 -17.66 4.73
CA VAL A 13 2.94 -17.46 4.62
C VAL A 13 3.55 -17.20 5.99
N ALA A 14 4.87 -17.37 6.11
CA ALA A 14 5.57 -17.01 7.34
C ALA A 14 5.43 -15.49 7.61
N PRO A 15 5.22 -15.06 8.87
CA PRO A 15 5.01 -13.65 9.21
C PRO A 15 6.10 -12.72 8.70
N GLN A 16 7.38 -13.13 8.78
CA GLN A 16 8.49 -12.32 8.30
C GLN A 16 8.45 -12.14 6.78
N THR A 17 8.14 -13.19 6.04
CA THR A 17 8.00 -13.13 4.58
C THR A 17 6.90 -12.17 4.16
N LEU A 18 5.78 -12.14 4.89
CA LEU A 18 4.72 -11.17 4.65
C LEU A 18 5.19 -9.75 4.98
N TRP A 19 5.80 -9.56 6.15
CA TRP A 19 6.25 -8.26 6.61
C TRP A 19 7.24 -7.63 5.63
N ASP A 20 8.25 -8.38 5.20
CA ASP A 20 9.26 -7.92 4.24
C ASP A 20 8.65 -7.43 2.92
N LYS A 21 7.49 -7.98 2.51
CA LYS A 21 6.77 -7.57 1.31
C LYS A 21 5.82 -6.41 1.54
N VAL A 22 5.20 -6.31 2.71
CA VAL A 22 4.28 -5.22 3.05
C VAL A 22 5.01 -3.88 3.18
N ILE A 23 6.29 -3.89 3.55
CA ILE A 23 7.11 -2.66 3.66
C ILE A 23 7.96 -2.39 2.42
N ASP A 24 7.92 -3.25 1.40
CA ASP A 24 8.70 -3.12 0.17
C ASP A 24 8.04 -2.07 -0.75
N PRO A 25 8.72 -0.96 -1.09
CA PRO A 25 8.15 0.10 -1.91
C PRO A 25 7.76 -0.36 -3.32
N GLU A 26 8.48 -1.32 -3.91
CA GLU A 26 8.13 -1.84 -5.23
C GLU A 26 6.85 -2.68 -5.20
N ILE A 27 6.60 -3.37 -4.08
CA ILE A 27 5.37 -4.12 -3.86
C ILE A 27 4.23 -3.17 -3.57
N LEU A 28 4.43 -2.24 -2.64
CA LEU A 28 3.45 -1.22 -2.28
C LEU A 28 2.95 -0.44 -3.50
N GLN A 29 3.84 -0.03 -4.41
CA GLN A 29 3.43 0.67 -5.64
C GLN A 29 2.50 -0.18 -6.53
N LYS A 30 2.67 -1.50 -6.56
CA LYS A 30 1.85 -2.42 -7.37
C LYS A 30 0.50 -2.71 -6.73
N VAL A 31 0.44 -2.78 -5.40
CA VAL A 31 -0.77 -3.22 -4.68
C VAL A 31 -1.66 -2.07 -4.21
N VAL A 32 -1.12 -0.85 -4.05
CA VAL A 32 -1.91 0.32 -3.70
C VAL A 32 -2.74 0.77 -4.92
N PRO A 33 -4.08 0.70 -4.86
CA PRO A 33 -4.93 1.04 -6.00
C PRO A 33 -4.71 2.48 -6.46
N GLY A 34 -4.47 2.67 -7.75
CA GLY A 34 -4.27 3.98 -8.34
C GLY A 34 -2.88 4.60 -8.10
N CYS A 35 -1.95 3.90 -7.47
CA CYS A 35 -0.59 4.39 -7.29
C CYS A 35 0.12 4.53 -8.65
N ARG A 36 0.49 5.77 -9.01
CA ARG A 36 1.30 6.07 -10.21
C ARG A 36 2.79 6.10 -9.91
N GLU A 37 3.15 6.66 -8.76
CA GLU A 37 4.54 6.82 -8.34
C GLU A 37 4.67 6.58 -6.84
N MET A 38 5.76 5.92 -6.44
CA MET A 38 6.18 5.76 -5.06
C MET A 38 7.67 6.07 -4.97
N ARG A 39 8.06 6.97 -4.06
CA ARG A 39 9.45 7.40 -3.87
C ARG A 39 9.81 7.40 -2.39
N ALA A 40 10.87 6.67 -2.04
CA ALA A 40 11.45 6.77 -0.70
C ALA A 40 12.10 8.15 -0.52
N VAL A 41 11.83 8.79 0.61
CA VAL A 41 12.42 10.09 1.00
C VAL A 41 13.13 10.05 2.35
N GLY A 42 13.06 8.91 3.04
CA GLY A 42 13.77 8.63 4.29
C GLY A 42 13.76 7.14 4.60
N GLU A 43 14.28 6.75 5.76
CA GLU A 43 14.36 5.34 6.19
C GLU A 43 12.98 4.67 6.32
N THR A 44 11.97 5.45 6.72
CA THR A 44 10.59 4.99 6.92
C THR A 44 9.55 5.91 6.27
N GLU A 45 9.99 6.78 5.36
CA GLU A 45 9.16 7.81 4.75
C GLU A 45 9.10 7.67 3.22
N TYR A 46 7.88 7.75 2.70
CA TYR A 46 7.60 7.63 1.27
C TYR A 46 6.65 8.74 0.81
N ILE A 47 6.90 9.28 -0.37
CA ILE A 47 5.95 10.13 -1.10
C ILE A 47 5.29 9.28 -2.16
N MET A 48 3.95 9.33 -2.22
CA MET A 48 3.14 8.57 -3.16
C MET A 48 2.23 9.49 -3.98
N ALA A 49 2.15 9.25 -5.29
CA ALA A 49 1.15 9.87 -6.16
C ALA A 49 0.05 8.85 -6.46
N VAL A 50 -1.17 9.12 -6.02
CA VAL A 50 -2.32 8.20 -6.18
C VAL A 50 -3.43 8.88 -6.97
N ASP A 51 -3.78 8.25 -8.10
CA ASP A 51 -4.99 8.54 -8.85
C ASP A 51 -6.13 7.69 -8.33
N LEU A 52 -6.94 8.25 -7.45
CA LEU A 52 -8.18 7.59 -7.04
C LEU A 52 -9.20 7.67 -8.20
N LYS A 53 -9.17 6.66 -9.07
CA LYS A 53 -10.16 6.48 -10.14
C LYS A 53 -11.40 5.70 -9.70
N VAL A 54 -11.56 5.47 -8.39
CA VAL A 54 -12.82 4.94 -7.85
C VAL A 54 -13.87 6.02 -8.07
N ALA A 55 -14.54 5.95 -9.22
CA ALA A 55 -15.77 6.69 -9.46
C ALA A 55 -16.69 6.39 -8.28
N ALA A 56 -17.15 7.45 -7.62
CA ALA A 56 -18.27 7.37 -6.71
C ALA A 56 -19.40 6.64 -7.44
N VAL A 57 -19.76 5.46 -6.94
CA VAL A 57 -21.03 4.81 -7.26
C VAL A 57 -21.99 5.14 -6.14
#